data_AF-A0A9C8AE05-F1
#
_entry.id   AF-A0A9C8AE05-F1
#
_cell.length_a   1.000
_cell.length_b   1.000
_cell.length_c   1.000
_cell.angle_alpha   90.00
_cell.angle_beta   90.00
_cell.angle_gamma   90.00
#
_symmetry.space_group_name_H-M   'P 1'
#
loop_
_entity.id
_entity.type
_entity.pdbx_description
1 polymer ?
#
loop_
_entity_poly.entity_id
_entity_poly.type
_entity_poly.pdbx_seq_one_letter_code
_entity_poly.pdbx_strand_id
1 'polypeptide(L)'
;MSQFFRLILSSLWFIVAATISGCGQNHEAQTEAGKNQPRHPGYLRIPLSGPIGILDPGLASETNQVEFIEQLFLGLTDFEKNEDTGAYQAVPELATD
;
A
#
# COMPACT_ATOMS: atom_id res chain seq x y z
N MET A 1 52.48 25.46 -0.72
CA MET A 1 51.05 25.11 -0.76
C MET A 1 50.80 23.98 -1.76
N SER A 2 51.21 22.73 -1.48
CA SER A 2 51.08 21.63 -2.47
C SER A 2 50.92 20.23 -1.84
N GLN A 3 51.47 19.97 -0.66
CA GLN A 3 51.39 18.63 -0.04
C GLN A 3 50.21 18.45 0.94
N PHE A 4 49.85 19.51 1.68
CA PHE A 4 48.72 19.45 2.62
C PHE A 4 47.38 19.26 1.91
N PHE A 5 47.16 19.97 0.79
CA PHE A 5 45.95 19.80 -0.03
C PHE A 5 45.87 18.40 -0.68
N ARG A 6 47.01 17.80 -1.05
CA ARG A 6 47.05 16.43 -1.60
C ARG A 6 46.69 15.37 -0.56
N LEU A 7 47.12 15.55 0.70
CA LEU A 7 46.78 14.66 1.80
C LEU A 7 45.30 14.74 2.20
N ILE A 8 44.69 15.93 2.11
CA ILE A 8 43.25 16.11 2.36
C ILE A 8 42.43 15.48 1.23
N LEU A 9 42.88 15.61 -0.03
CA LEU A 9 42.15 15.03 -1.16
C LEU A 9 42.25 13.50 -1.20
N SER A 10 43.39 12.92 -0.77
CA SER A 10 43.54 11.46 -0.70
C SER A 10 42.74 10.84 0.46
N SER A 11 42.71 11.49 1.62
CA SER A 11 41.93 10.99 2.77
C SER A 11 40.43 11.04 2.52
N LEU A 12 39.94 12.05 1.80
CA LEU A 12 38.54 12.17 1.42
C LEU A 12 38.09 11.03 0.47
N TRP A 13 38.98 10.55 -0.40
CA TRP A 13 38.69 9.45 -1.32
C TRP A 13 38.54 8.10 -0.60
N PHE A 14 39.33 7.86 0.46
CA PHE A 14 39.20 6.67 1.30
C PHE A 14 37.90 6.67 2.12
N ILE A 15 37.43 7.83 2.56
CA ILE A 15 36.17 7.96 3.32
C ILE A 15 34.96 7.69 2.40
N VAL A 16 34.99 8.16 1.15
CA VAL A 16 33.93 7.88 0.16
C VAL A 16 33.91 6.40 -0.26
N ALA A 17 35.06 5.75 -0.39
CA ALA A 17 35.11 4.31 -0.70
C ALA A 17 34.55 3.44 0.45
N ALA A 18 34.72 3.87 1.70
CA ALA A 18 34.22 3.17 2.87
C ALA A 18 32.69 3.28 3.04
N THR A 19 32.05 4.36 2.58
CA THR A 19 30.58 4.50 2.66
C THR A 19 29.83 3.74 1.57
N ILE A 20 30.47 3.37 0.46
CA ILE A 20 29.85 2.60 -0.62
C ILE A 20 29.91 1.08 -0.33
N SER A 21 30.87 0.63 0.47
CA SER A 21 31.02 -0.80 0.84
C SER A 21 30.22 -1.21 2.08
N GLY A 22 29.40 -0.30 2.63
CA GLY A 22 28.60 -0.50 3.85
C GLY A 22 27.14 -0.94 3.62
N CYS A 23 26.73 -1.24 2.38
CA CYS A 23 25.47 -1.97 2.13
C CYS A 23 25.77 -3.46 2.09
N GLY A 24 25.34 -4.15 3.14
CA GLY A 24 25.74 -5.51 3.44
C GLY A 24 25.15 -6.60 2.54
N GLN A 25 25.82 -7.74 2.67
CA GLN A 25 25.30 -9.10 2.68
C GLN A 25 24.83 -9.69 1.34
N ASN A 26 25.74 -10.49 0.78
CA ASN A 26 25.46 -11.62 -0.10
C ASN A 26 24.25 -12.41 0.41
N HIS A 27 23.21 -12.52 -0.41
CA HIS A 27 22.28 -13.64 -0.40
C HIS A 27 22.29 -14.27 -1.78
N GLU A 28 22.30 -15.59 -1.73
CA GLU A 28 22.51 -16.55 -2.80
C GLU A 28 21.66 -16.31 -4.03
N ALA A 29 22.22 -16.65 -5.20
CA ALA A 29 21.51 -16.70 -6.47
C ALA A 29 20.39 -17.75 -6.39
N GLN A 30 19.17 -17.30 -6.11
CA GLN A 30 17.96 -18.09 -6.35
C GLN A 30 17.48 -17.87 -7.78
N THR A 31 17.46 -19.00 -8.50
CA THR A 31 16.94 -19.27 -9.83
C THR A 31 15.75 -18.40 -10.22
N GLU A 32 15.91 -17.62 -11.28
CA GLU A 32 14.85 -16.84 -11.92
C GLU A 32 13.90 -17.76 -12.71
N ALA A 33 12.78 -18.12 -12.10
CA ALA A 33 11.58 -18.56 -12.82
C ALA A 33 10.35 -18.15 -12.01
N GLY A 34 9.81 -16.94 -12.28
CA GLY A 34 8.53 -16.49 -11.70
C GLY A 34 8.44 -15.02 -11.22
N LYS A 35 9.37 -14.13 -11.57
CA LYS A 35 9.27 -12.71 -11.20
C LYS A 35 8.62 -11.89 -12.31
N ASN A 36 7.30 -11.76 -12.30
CA ASN A 36 6.58 -10.62 -12.89
C ASN A 36 5.10 -10.58 -12.47
N GLN A 37 4.80 -10.90 -11.21
CA GLN A 37 3.53 -10.44 -10.63
C GLN A 37 3.83 -9.19 -9.80
N PRO A 38 3.10 -8.08 -10.01
CA PRO A 38 3.25 -6.89 -9.20
C PRO A 38 3.06 -7.29 -7.73
N ARG A 39 4.04 -6.94 -6.88
CA ARG A 39 3.96 -7.21 -5.44
C ARG A 39 2.82 -6.40 -4.87
N HIS A 40 1.71 -7.05 -4.56
CA HIS A 40 0.63 -6.42 -3.79
C HIS A 40 1.22 -6.06 -2.41
N PRO A 41 1.07 -4.81 -1.93
CA PRO A 41 1.69 -4.36 -0.68
C PRO A 41 1.18 -5.07 0.58
N GLY A 42 0.23 -6.01 0.44
CA GLY A 42 -0.36 -6.78 1.55
C GLY A 42 -1.33 -5.99 2.41
N TYR A 43 -1.41 -4.66 2.23
CA TYR A 43 -2.35 -3.78 2.90
C TYR A 43 -2.70 -2.60 1.99
N LEU A 44 -3.94 -2.13 2.11
CA LEU A 44 -4.42 -0.89 1.53
C LEU A 44 -4.75 0.09 2.66
N ARG A 45 -4.31 1.35 2.56
CA ARG A 45 -4.65 2.41 3.51
C ARG A 45 -5.56 3.41 2.82
N ILE A 46 -6.80 3.50 3.26
CA ILE A 46 -7.79 4.43 2.72
C ILE A 46 -7.99 5.54 3.77
N PRO A 47 -7.79 6.83 3.43
CA PRO A 47 -8.07 7.92 4.36
C PRO A 47 -9.58 8.13 4.49
N LEU A 48 -10.09 8.13 5.73
CA LEU A 48 -11.50 8.42 6.01
C LEU A 48 -11.71 9.89 6.35
N SER A 49 -12.84 10.43 5.90
CA SER A 49 -13.23 11.82 6.19
C SER A 49 -13.84 11.93 7.59
N GLY A 50 -12.99 12.10 8.60
CA GLY A 50 -13.42 12.30 9.98
C GLY A 50 -13.47 11.01 10.82
N PRO A 51 -13.74 11.14 12.13
CA PRO A 51 -13.73 10.01 13.07
C PRO A 51 -14.94 9.08 12.88
N ILE A 52 -14.76 7.79 13.13
CA ILE A 52 -15.84 6.79 13.15
C ILE A 52 -16.36 6.64 14.57
N GLY A 53 -17.57 7.16 14.83
CA GLY A 53 -18.19 7.14 16.16
C GLY A 53 -19.28 6.06 16.35
N ILE A 54 -19.89 5.60 15.26
CA ILE A 54 -21.01 4.64 15.26
C ILE A 54 -20.64 3.48 14.32
N LEU A 55 -20.86 2.25 14.80
CA LEU A 55 -20.61 1.00 14.06
C LEU A 55 -21.87 0.17 13.85
N ASP A 56 -22.97 0.53 14.51
CA ASP A 56 -24.25 -0.15 14.32
C ASP A 56 -24.85 0.30 12.97
N PRO A 57 -25.02 -0.61 11.98
CA PRO A 57 -25.58 -0.26 10.68
C PRO A 57 -27.00 0.31 10.78
N GLY A 58 -27.76 -0.02 11.82
CA GLY A 58 -29.11 0.51 12.03
C GLY A 58 -29.13 1.97 12.54
N LEU A 59 -27.98 2.51 12.94
CA LEU A 59 -27.85 3.85 13.52
C LEU A 59 -26.89 4.77 12.73
N ALA A 60 -26.05 4.21 11.86
CA ALA A 60 -25.09 4.98 11.09
C ALA A 60 -25.78 5.84 10.03
N SER A 61 -25.36 7.11 9.93
CA SER A 61 -25.91 8.06 8.96
C SER A 61 -24.87 8.90 8.23
N GLU A 62 -23.63 8.92 8.72
CA GLU A 62 -22.53 9.66 8.09
C GLU A 62 -21.79 8.75 7.09
N THR A 63 -21.33 9.31 5.96
CA THR A 63 -20.68 8.54 4.89
C THR A 63 -19.46 7.75 5.36
N ASN A 64 -18.61 8.34 6.20
CA ASN A 64 -17.43 7.68 6.74
C ASN A 64 -17.80 6.47 7.63
N GLN A 65 -18.91 6.57 8.38
CA GLN A 65 -19.43 5.48 9.20
C GLN A 65 -19.96 4.36 8.32
N VAL A 66 -20.77 4.70 7.31
CA VAL A 66 -21.32 3.74 6.34
C VAL A 66 -20.20 3.00 5.60
N GLU A 67 -19.22 3.71 5.06
CA GLU A 67 -18.09 3.11 4.33
C GLU A 67 -17.28 2.15 5.21
N PHE A 68 -17.07 2.49 6.49
CA PHE A 68 -16.39 1.60 7.40
C PHE A 68 -17.23 0.36 7.76
N ILE A 69 -18.53 0.53 7.94
CA ILE A 69 -19.48 -0.56 8.25
C ILE A 69 -19.59 -1.54 7.08
N GLU A 70 -19.63 -1.06 5.84
CA GLU A 70 -19.65 -1.90 4.63
C GLU A 70 -18.41 -2.80 4.51
N GLN A 71 -17.27 -2.43 5.13
CA GLN A 71 -16.09 -3.31 5.19
C GLN A 71 -16.19 -4.41 6.25
N LEU A 72 -17.13 -4.32 7.20
CA LEU A 72 -17.26 -5.23 8.34
C LEU A 72 -18.46 -6.16 8.25
N PHE A 73 -19.50 -5.75 7.52
CA PHE A 73 -20.77 -6.48 7.44
C PHE A 73 -21.13 -6.72 5.98
N LEU A 74 -21.77 -7.87 5.74
CA LEU A 74 -22.36 -8.20 4.45
C LEU A 74 -23.86 -7.92 4.49
N GLY A 75 -24.40 -7.38 3.42
CA GLY A 75 -25.83 -7.18 3.18
C GLY A 75 -26.48 -8.38 2.49
N LEU A 76 -27.79 -8.28 2.26
CA LEU A 76 -28.52 -9.27 1.46
C LEU A 76 -28.15 -9.13 -0.03
N THR A 77 -28.00 -7.89 -0.47
CA THR A 77 -27.66 -7.48 -1.82
C THR A 77 -26.71 -6.29 -1.75
N ASP A 78 -25.87 -6.14 -2.76
CA ASP A 78 -24.98 -4.97 -2.93
C ASP A 78 -25.36 -4.20 -4.21
N PHE A 79 -24.77 -3.03 -4.42
CA PHE A 79 -24.91 -2.24 -5.63
C PHE A 79 -23.61 -2.16 -6.42
N GLU A 80 -23.62 -2.73 -7.61
CA GLU A 80 -22.51 -2.59 -8.56
C GLU A 80 -22.85 -1.57 -9.64
N LYS A 81 -21.86 -0.79 -10.05
CA LYS A 81 -22.02 0.12 -11.19
C LYS A 81 -21.86 -0.66 -12.48
N ASN A 82 -22.88 -0.63 -13.33
CA ASN A 82 -22.82 -1.19 -14.67
C ASN A 82 -21.93 -0.29 -15.56
N GLU A 83 -20.80 -0.80 -16.03
CA GLU A 83 -19.81 -0.03 -16.79
C GLU A 83 -20.33 0.47 -18.15
N ASP A 84 -21.27 -0.24 -18.78
CA ASP A 84 -21.81 0.11 -20.09
C ASP A 84 -22.86 1.23 -20.01
N THR A 85 -23.65 1.24 -18.94
CA THR A 85 -24.78 2.18 -18.77
C THR A 85 -24.51 3.28 -17.77
N GLY A 86 -23.50 3.09 -16.91
CA GLY A 86 -23.19 3.96 -15.76
C GLY A 86 -24.20 3.89 -14.62
N ALA A 87 -25.25 3.07 -14.73
CA ALA A 87 -26.28 2.91 -13.73
C ALA A 87 -25.86 1.91 -12.64
N TYR A 88 -26.34 2.08 -11.41
CA TYR A 88 -26.17 1.09 -10.35
C TYR A 88 -27.23 0.00 -10.49
N GLN A 89 -26.80 -1.26 -10.39
CA GLN A 89 -27.66 -2.45 -10.38
C GLN A 89 -27.49 -3.19 -9.07
N ALA A 90 -28.61 -3.66 -8.50
CA ALA A 90 -28.57 -4.53 -7.34
C ALA A 90 -28.02 -5.90 -7.74
N VAL A 91 -27.04 -6.40 -6.99
CA VAL A 91 -26.44 -7.72 -7.18
C VAL A 91 -26.61 -8.56 -5.90
N PRO A 92 -26.79 -9.89 -6.02
CA PRO A 92 -26.81 -10.78 -4.87
C PRO A 92 -25.52 -10.68 -4.05
N GLU A 93 -25.64 -10.66 -2.72
CA GLU A 93 -24.51 -10.82 -1.80
C GLU A 93 -24.76 -12.03 -0.89
N LEU A 94 -25.48 -11.87 0.24
CA LEU A 94 -25.92 -13.01 1.05
C LEU A 94 -27.17 -13.71 0.53
N ALA A 95 -28.07 -12.98 -0.16
CA ALA A 95 -29.32 -13.52 -0.68
C ALA A 95 -29.14 -13.97 -2.14
N THR A 96 -28.95 -15.28 -2.36
CA THR A 96 -28.64 -15.85 -3.68
C THR A 96 -29.85 -16.32 -4.48
N ASP A 97 -31.04 -16.41 -3.85
CA ASP A 97 -32.26 -17.01 -4.43
C ASP A 97 -33.52 -16.17 -4.13
#